data_AF-A0A534IGS1-F1
#
_entry.id   AF-A0A534IGS1-F1
#
_cell.length_a   1.000
_cell.length_b   1.000
_cell.length_c   1.000
_cell.angle_alpha   90.00
_cell.angle_beta   90.00
_cell.angle_gamma   90.00
#
_symmetry.space_group_name_H-M   'P 1'
#
loop_
_entity.id
_entity.type
_entity.pdbx_description
1 polymer ?
#
loop_
_entity_poly.entity_id
_entity_poly.type
_entity_poly.pdbx_seq_one_letter_code
_entity_poly.pdbx_strand_id
1 'polypeptide(L)'
;MNSRKGIWSAFAIAVLAMAWLANVASATPPPQATGRVYADDQLWATFATNDIKGGPEQSLDKIFVFPGTDLIPVGEAGPGNPEYNSGRWDVHEVTFTGMAPTQFTSDEAIWYHASIGDLTISGTVKMFHCPLFKL
;
A
#
# COMPACT_ATOMS: atom_id res chain seq x y z
N MET A 1 15.43 62.55 -11.72
CA MET A 1 14.18 61.91 -11.24
C MET A 1 14.17 60.40 -11.52
N ASN A 2 15.28 59.65 -11.30
CA ASN A 2 15.33 58.22 -11.69
C ASN A 2 15.80 57.24 -10.58
N SER A 3 16.26 57.69 -9.40
CA SER A 3 16.76 56.74 -8.37
C SER A 3 15.67 56.13 -7.48
N ARG A 4 14.46 56.68 -7.44
CA ARG A 4 13.35 56.14 -6.63
C ARG A 4 12.70 54.89 -7.23
N LYS A 5 12.77 54.67 -8.55
CA LYS A 5 12.11 53.52 -9.21
C LYS A 5 12.92 52.21 -9.11
N GLY A 6 14.25 52.31 -9.05
CA GLY A 6 15.15 51.15 -8.92
C GLY A 6 15.13 50.51 -7.53
N ILE A 7 14.98 51.31 -6.48
CA ILE A 7 14.95 50.83 -5.08
C ILE A 7 13.65 50.06 -4.78
N TRP A 8 12.53 50.49 -5.35
CA TRP A 8 11.23 49.82 -5.16
C TRP A 8 11.13 48.48 -5.93
N SER A 9 11.80 48.38 -7.08
CA SER A 9 11.81 47.15 -7.89
C SER A 9 12.68 46.05 -7.27
N ALA A 10 13.82 46.41 -6.67
CA ALA A 10 14.67 45.46 -5.96
C ALA A 10 14.02 44.92 -4.66
N PHE A 11 13.26 45.75 -3.97
CA PHE A 11 12.55 45.35 -2.74
C PHE A 11 11.38 44.39 -3.03
N ALA A 12 10.64 44.62 -4.12
CA ALA A 12 9.53 43.74 -4.52
C ALA A 12 9.99 42.33 -4.92
N ILE A 13 11.14 42.21 -5.60
CA ILE A 13 11.71 40.91 -6.00
C ILE A 13 12.25 40.14 -4.79
N ALA A 14 12.88 40.83 -3.83
CA ALA A 14 13.39 40.21 -2.62
C ALA A 14 12.27 39.65 -1.71
N VAL A 15 11.14 40.35 -1.61
CA VAL A 15 9.98 39.88 -0.82
C VAL A 15 9.27 38.70 -1.50
N LEU A 16 9.16 38.69 -2.84
CA LEU A 16 8.54 37.58 -3.57
C LEU A 16 9.40 36.30 -3.53
N ALA A 17 10.74 36.43 -3.53
CA ALA A 17 11.66 35.30 -3.41
C ALA A 17 11.65 34.65 -2.01
N MET A 18 11.44 35.43 -0.95
CA MET A 18 11.32 34.90 0.43
C MET A 18 9.98 34.21 0.69
N ALA A 19 8.91 34.60 -0.02
CA ALA A 19 7.61 33.93 0.09
C ALA A 19 7.58 32.53 -0.55
N TRP A 20 8.46 32.24 -1.50
CA TRP A 20 8.56 30.92 -2.15
C TRP A 20 9.33 29.88 -1.32
N LEU A 21 10.26 30.31 -0.44
CA LEU A 21 11.07 29.40 0.37
C LEU A 21 10.36 28.93 1.66
N ALA A 22 9.29 29.61 2.09
CA ALA A 22 8.63 29.33 3.36
C ALA A 22 7.62 28.16 3.32
N ASN A 23 7.28 27.62 2.15
CA ASN A 23 6.18 26.66 1.98
C ASN A 23 6.60 25.19 1.81
N VAL A 24 7.88 24.84 1.94
CA VAL A 24 8.35 23.46 1.68
C VAL A 24 8.56 22.62 2.95
N ALA A 25 8.46 23.21 4.14
CA ALA A 25 9.01 22.61 5.38
C ALA A 25 7.99 22.17 6.45
N SER A 26 6.69 22.07 6.14
CA SER A 26 5.66 21.70 7.13
C SER A 26 4.71 20.60 6.67
N ALA A 27 5.13 19.77 5.71
CA ALA A 27 4.50 18.47 5.53
C ALA A 27 5.14 17.49 6.53
N THR A 28 4.46 17.23 7.64
CA THR A 28 4.72 16.01 8.42
C THR A 28 4.58 14.85 7.44
N PRO A 29 5.60 13.97 7.27
CA PRO A 29 5.42 12.78 6.47
C PRO A 29 4.16 12.08 6.95
N PRO A 30 3.25 11.63 6.05
CA PRO A 30 2.15 10.80 6.48
C PRO A 30 2.72 9.68 7.36
N PRO A 31 2.01 9.25 8.42
CA PRO A 31 2.48 8.20 9.32
C PRO A 31 3.11 7.11 8.48
N GLN A 32 4.38 6.76 8.77
CA GLN A 32 5.15 5.83 7.95
C GLN A 32 4.26 4.64 7.58
N ALA A 33 4.34 4.15 6.34
CA ALA A 33 3.63 2.95 5.91
C ALA A 33 4.02 1.77 6.83
N THR A 34 3.37 1.63 7.98
CA THR A 34 3.68 0.63 9.01
C THR A 34 3.05 -0.71 8.69
N GLY A 35 2.03 -0.70 7.82
CA GLY A 35 1.46 -1.92 7.28
C GLY A 35 2.50 -2.70 6.48
N ARG A 36 2.38 -4.01 6.52
CA ARG A 36 3.25 -4.95 5.81
C ARG A 36 2.40 -5.91 5.01
N VAL A 37 2.84 -6.23 3.81
CA VAL A 37 2.24 -7.25 2.93
C VAL A 37 3.38 -7.96 2.22
N TYR A 38 3.34 -9.28 2.16
CA TYR A 38 4.18 -10.04 1.24
C TYR A 38 3.48 -10.15 -0.12
N ALA A 39 4.22 -10.03 -1.21
CA ALA A 39 3.74 -10.35 -2.56
C ALA A 39 4.94 -10.66 -3.45
N ASP A 40 4.84 -11.68 -4.31
CA ASP A 40 5.94 -12.16 -5.16
C ASP A 40 7.23 -12.44 -4.35
N ASP A 41 7.11 -13.07 -3.17
CA ASP A 41 8.20 -13.34 -2.22
C ASP A 41 8.95 -12.10 -1.68
N GLN A 42 8.37 -10.91 -1.86
CA GLN A 42 8.95 -9.65 -1.39
C GLN A 42 8.09 -9.03 -0.29
N LEU A 43 8.74 -8.46 0.72
CA LEU A 43 8.06 -7.71 1.78
C LEU A 43 7.89 -6.25 1.37
N TRP A 44 6.64 -5.78 1.37
CA TRP A 44 6.26 -4.42 1.00
C TRP A 44 5.74 -3.63 2.18
N ALA A 45 5.97 -2.32 2.15
CA ALA A 45 5.28 -1.37 3.01
C ALA A 45 3.91 -1.03 2.42
N THR A 46 2.92 -0.77 3.27
CA THR A 46 1.61 -0.26 2.84
C THR A 46 1.04 0.74 3.83
N PHE A 47 0.19 1.65 3.34
CA PHE A 47 -0.67 2.47 4.19
C PHE A 47 -2.01 1.76 4.42
N ALA A 48 -2.64 2.01 5.56
CA ALA A 48 -4.04 1.66 5.75
C ALA A 48 -4.91 2.67 5.00
N THR A 49 -5.90 2.20 4.25
CA THR A 49 -6.82 3.04 3.49
C THR A 49 -8.27 2.59 3.66
N ASN A 50 -9.18 3.15 2.86
CA ASN A 50 -10.62 2.95 2.96
C ASN A 50 -11.08 1.71 2.18
N ASP A 51 -12.15 1.10 2.67
CA ASP A 51 -12.90 0.08 1.95
C ASP A 51 -13.46 0.65 0.63
N ILE A 52 -13.56 -0.21 -0.39
CA ILE A 52 -14.11 0.13 -1.71
C ILE A 52 -15.36 -0.72 -1.98
N LYS A 53 -16.27 -0.21 -2.82
CA LYS A 53 -17.50 -0.93 -3.22
C LYS A 53 -17.28 -2.03 -4.26
N GLY A 54 -16.03 -2.42 -4.50
CA GLY A 54 -15.61 -3.42 -5.48
C GLY A 54 -15.38 -2.89 -6.89
N GLY A 55 -15.30 -3.81 -7.84
CA GLY A 55 -15.07 -3.57 -9.26
C GLY A 55 -15.18 -4.88 -10.04
N PRO A 56 -14.94 -4.87 -11.36
CA PRO A 56 -14.77 -6.09 -12.12
C PRO A 56 -13.71 -7.00 -11.49
N GLU A 57 -13.87 -8.31 -11.57
CA GLU A 57 -12.98 -9.26 -10.90
C GLU A 57 -11.51 -9.04 -11.28
N GLN A 58 -11.23 -8.85 -12.58
CA GLN A 58 -9.88 -8.61 -13.09
C GLN A 58 -9.24 -7.27 -12.68
N SER A 59 -9.97 -6.44 -11.93
CA SER A 59 -9.47 -5.16 -11.44
C SER A 59 -9.04 -5.22 -9.98
N LEU A 60 -9.18 -6.39 -9.34
CA LEU A 60 -8.86 -6.64 -7.95
C LEU A 60 -7.83 -7.76 -7.87
N ASP A 61 -6.87 -7.59 -6.96
CA ASP A 61 -5.89 -8.60 -6.58
C ASP A 61 -6.38 -9.28 -5.31
N LYS A 62 -6.20 -10.60 -5.15
CA LYS A 62 -6.47 -11.27 -3.88
C LYS A 62 -5.44 -10.88 -2.83
N ILE A 63 -5.92 -10.69 -1.61
CA ILE A 63 -5.07 -10.62 -0.42
C ILE A 63 -5.55 -11.60 0.64
N PHE A 64 -4.63 -12.39 1.14
CA PHE A 64 -4.85 -13.41 2.14
C PHE A 64 -4.45 -12.87 3.51
N VAL A 65 -5.40 -12.87 4.43
CA VAL A 65 -5.19 -12.49 5.83
C VAL A 65 -5.35 -13.71 6.74
N PHE A 66 -4.71 -13.68 7.91
CA PHE A 66 -4.64 -14.83 8.82
C PHE A 66 -5.22 -14.46 10.19
N PRO A 67 -6.56 -14.43 10.35
CA PRO A 67 -7.20 -14.05 11.61
C PRO A 67 -6.73 -14.89 12.80
N GLY A 68 -6.55 -14.25 13.95
CA GLY A 68 -6.09 -14.93 15.17
C GLY A 68 -4.59 -15.23 15.21
N THR A 69 -3.81 -14.69 14.27
CA THR A 69 -2.35 -14.79 14.22
C THR A 69 -1.73 -13.41 14.03
N ASP A 70 -0.42 -13.29 14.28
CA ASP A 70 0.38 -12.08 13.98
C ASP A 70 1.07 -12.16 12.60
N LEU A 71 0.63 -13.07 11.73
CA LEU A 71 1.23 -13.26 10.41
C LEU A 71 0.91 -12.09 9.48
N ILE A 72 1.87 -11.77 8.62
CA ILE A 72 1.77 -10.70 7.64
C ILE A 72 0.89 -11.17 6.47
N PRO A 73 -0.09 -10.35 6.02
CA PRO A 73 -0.90 -10.67 4.85
C PRO A 73 -0.08 -10.92 3.58
N VAL A 74 -0.62 -11.73 2.68
CA VAL A 74 0.02 -12.06 1.39
C VAL A 74 -0.89 -11.64 0.25
N GLY A 75 -0.41 -10.80 -0.66
CA GLY A 75 -1.10 -10.44 -1.90
C GLY A 75 -0.68 -11.33 -3.07
N GLU A 76 -1.57 -11.52 -4.04
CA GLU A 76 -1.27 -12.32 -5.26
C GLU A 76 -0.25 -11.66 -6.19
N ALA A 77 -0.13 -10.33 -6.15
CA ALA A 77 0.75 -9.58 -7.03
C ALA A 77 1.28 -8.34 -6.32
N GLY A 78 2.55 -8.00 -6.57
CA GLY A 78 3.21 -6.80 -6.06
C GLY A 78 3.68 -5.86 -7.18
N PRO A 79 4.14 -4.64 -6.83
CA PRO A 79 4.67 -3.68 -7.81
C PRO A 79 5.77 -4.26 -8.69
N GLY A 80 5.55 -4.21 -10.01
CA GLY A 80 6.44 -4.79 -11.02
C GLY A 80 5.88 -6.06 -11.67
N ASN A 81 4.93 -6.73 -11.01
CA ASN A 81 4.10 -7.76 -11.63
C ASN A 81 3.09 -7.09 -12.60
N PRO A 82 2.99 -7.54 -13.87
CA PRO A 82 2.05 -6.97 -14.85
C PRO A 82 0.58 -7.05 -14.46
N GLU A 83 0.23 -8.04 -13.63
CA GLU A 83 -1.15 -8.28 -13.18
C GLU A 83 -1.50 -7.46 -11.92
N TYR A 84 -0.53 -6.77 -11.32
CA TYR A 84 -0.76 -6.00 -10.10
C TYR A 84 -1.73 -4.81 -10.34
N ASN A 85 -2.92 -4.90 -9.74
CA ASN A 85 -3.98 -3.89 -9.85
C ASN A 85 -3.83 -2.73 -8.85
N SER A 86 -2.58 -2.29 -8.62
CA SER A 86 -2.23 -1.13 -7.80
C SER A 86 -2.69 -1.22 -6.34
N GLY A 87 -2.89 -2.43 -5.83
CA GLY A 87 -3.29 -2.66 -4.44
C GLY A 87 -4.78 -2.48 -4.21
N ARG A 88 -5.60 -2.72 -5.22
CA ARG A 88 -7.05 -2.88 -5.04
C ARG A 88 -7.30 -4.33 -4.65
N TRP A 89 -7.55 -4.56 -3.37
CA TRP A 89 -7.55 -5.88 -2.78
C TRP A 89 -8.95 -6.47 -2.61
N ASP A 90 -9.07 -7.75 -2.92
CA ASP A 90 -10.16 -8.66 -2.57
C ASP A 90 -9.71 -9.56 -1.41
N VAL A 91 -10.29 -9.36 -0.22
CA VAL A 91 -9.80 -9.96 1.02
C VAL A 91 -10.36 -11.36 1.21
N HIS A 92 -9.45 -12.32 1.40
CA HIS A 92 -9.76 -13.69 1.76
C HIS A 92 -9.13 -14.02 3.12
N GLU A 93 -9.92 -14.62 4.02
CA GLU A 93 -9.43 -15.13 5.30
C GLU A 93 -8.94 -16.57 5.12
N VAL A 94 -7.73 -16.83 5.62
CA VAL A 94 -7.10 -18.14 5.59
C VAL A 94 -7.13 -18.73 7.00
N THR A 95 -7.73 -19.92 7.11
CA THR A 95 -7.71 -20.72 8.34
C THR A 95 -6.78 -21.90 8.17
N PHE A 96 -5.84 -22.06 9.10
CA PHE A 96 -4.98 -23.24 9.18
C PHE A 96 -5.78 -24.42 9.77
N THR A 97 -5.88 -25.52 9.03
CA THR A 97 -6.73 -26.68 9.40
C THR A 97 -5.95 -27.98 9.48
N GLY A 98 -4.96 -28.19 8.61
CA GLY A 98 -4.10 -29.37 8.60
C GLY A 98 -2.66 -29.13 9.05
N MET A 99 -2.29 -27.87 9.29
CA MET A 99 -0.92 -27.48 9.67
C MET A 99 -0.92 -26.41 10.77
N ALA A 100 0.25 -26.20 11.39
CA ALA A 100 0.44 -25.08 12.31
C ALA A 100 0.53 -23.74 11.56
N PRO A 101 0.07 -22.61 12.16
CA PRO A 101 0.24 -21.29 11.57
C PRO A 101 1.69 -21.02 11.17
N THR A 102 1.89 -20.69 9.88
CA THR A 102 3.21 -20.48 9.27
C THR A 102 3.14 -19.27 8.34
N GLN A 103 4.17 -18.43 8.35
CA GLN A 103 4.25 -17.28 7.45
C GLN A 103 4.48 -17.76 6.01
N PHE A 104 3.56 -17.38 5.11
CA PHE A 104 3.75 -17.48 3.67
C PHE A 104 4.24 -16.15 3.09
N THR A 105 4.95 -16.20 1.97
CA THR A 105 5.49 -15.01 1.31
C THR A 105 4.97 -14.84 -0.13
N SER A 106 4.23 -15.83 -0.62
CA SER A 106 3.62 -15.86 -1.94
C SER A 106 2.25 -16.54 -1.88
N ASP A 107 1.35 -16.17 -2.78
CA ASP A 107 0.02 -16.76 -2.86
C ASP A 107 0.06 -18.17 -3.46
N GLU A 108 1.05 -18.50 -4.31
CA GLU A 108 1.20 -19.85 -4.82
C GLU A 108 1.41 -20.88 -3.71
N ALA A 109 2.16 -20.51 -2.66
CA ALA A 109 2.32 -21.34 -1.48
C ALA A 109 0.98 -21.53 -0.73
N ILE A 110 0.20 -20.46 -0.60
CA ILE A 110 -1.13 -20.51 0.03
C ILE A 110 -2.07 -21.43 -0.75
N TRP A 111 -2.14 -21.28 -2.08
CA TRP A 111 -2.97 -22.13 -2.92
C TRP A 111 -2.52 -23.58 -2.92
N TYR A 112 -1.21 -23.84 -2.91
CA TYR A 112 -0.66 -25.19 -2.77
C TYR A 112 -1.13 -25.83 -1.46
N HIS A 113 -0.96 -25.16 -0.32
CA HIS A 113 -1.35 -25.69 0.98
C HIS A 113 -2.88 -25.84 1.12
N ALA A 114 -3.66 -24.94 0.53
CA ALA A 114 -5.11 -25.12 0.43
C ALA A 114 -5.48 -26.36 -0.38
N SER A 115 -4.78 -26.63 -1.49
CA SER A 115 -5.07 -27.77 -2.38
C SER A 115 -4.83 -29.14 -1.73
N ILE A 116 -3.92 -29.22 -0.76
CA ILE A 116 -3.61 -30.45 -0.01
C ILE A 116 -4.36 -30.54 1.33
N GLY A 117 -5.24 -29.57 1.62
CA GLY A 117 -6.09 -29.58 2.82
C GLY A 117 -5.43 -29.02 4.08
N ASP A 118 -4.28 -28.35 3.96
CA ASP A 118 -3.64 -27.69 5.11
C ASP A 118 -4.36 -26.40 5.49
N LEU A 119 -4.97 -25.73 4.51
CA LEU A 119 -5.66 -24.45 4.66
C LEU A 119 -7.09 -24.52 4.11
N THR A 120 -7.99 -23.73 4.72
CA THR A 120 -9.26 -23.35 4.09
C THR A 120 -9.27 -21.85 3.84
N ILE A 121 -9.70 -21.44 2.65
CA ILE A 121 -9.75 -20.05 2.21
C ILE A 121 -11.22 -19.64 2.09
N SER A 122 -11.60 -18.52 2.70
CA SER A 122 -12.95 -17.99 2.61
C SER A 122 -13.27 -17.44 1.21
N GLY A 123 -14.55 -17.14 0.95
CA GLY A 123 -14.89 -16.17 -0.09
C GLY A 123 -14.42 -14.75 0.27
N THR A 124 -14.71 -13.78 -0.59
CA THR A 124 -14.46 -12.37 -0.32
C THR A 124 -15.14 -11.92 0.98
N VAL A 125 -14.37 -11.40 1.93
CA VAL A 125 -14.91 -10.81 3.17
C VAL A 125 -15.06 -9.29 3.09
N LYS A 126 -14.17 -8.62 2.34
CA LYS A 126 -14.26 -7.18 2.03
C LYS A 126 -13.34 -6.82 0.86
N MET A 127 -13.45 -5.59 0.40
CA MET A 127 -12.54 -5.04 -0.61
C MET A 127 -12.02 -3.67 -0.15
N PHE A 128 -10.75 -3.39 -0.37
CA PHE A 128 -10.12 -2.11 -0.01
C PHE A 128 -9.02 -1.73 -1.00
N HIS A 129 -8.49 -0.51 -0.93
CA HIS A 129 -7.43 -0.07 -1.86
C HIS A 129 -6.18 0.42 -1.12
N CYS A 130 -5.19 -0.44 -0.88
CA CYS A 130 -3.93 -0.06 -0.25
C CYS A 130 -2.74 -0.33 -1.19
N PRO A 131 -2.08 0.72 -1.72
CA PRO A 131 -0.90 0.53 -2.57
C PRO A 131 0.30 0.02 -1.77
N LEU A 132 1.11 -0.82 -2.43
CA LEU A 132 2.38 -1.34 -1.92
C LEU A 132 3.56 -0.45 -2.34
N PHE A 133 4.54 -0.32 -1.44
CA PHE A 133 5.76 0.47 -1.63
C PHE A 133 6.99 -0.32 -1.20
N LYS A 134 8.12 -0.06 -1.86
CA LYS A 134 9.40 -0.62 -1.40
C LYS A 134 9.71 -0.12 0.01
N LEU A 135 10.25 -1.02 0.82
CA LEU A 135 10.83 -0.70 2.13
C LEU A 135 12.10 0.15 2.02
#